data_AF-A0A2V9LKS2-F1
#
_entry.id   AF-A0A2V9LKS2-F1
#
_cell.length_a   1.000
_cell.length_b   1.000
_cell.length_c   1.000
_cell.angle_alpha   90.00
_cell.angle_beta   90.00
_cell.angle_gamma   90.00
#
_symmetry.space_group_name_H-M   'P 1'
#
loop_
_entity.id
_entity.type
_entity.pdbx_description
1 polymer ?
#
loop_
_entity_poly.entity_id
_entity_poly.type
_entity_poly.pdbx_seq_one_letter_code
_entity_poly.pdbx_strand_id
1 'polypeptide(L)'
;MRVRIASISALLLGCGAGLYASPAPRVRQVRVEGNLRIPAATIRHYISVSPDAPFDPAAAEADVRKLHALGMFRQVSVLTQDAGPEAIDLVFR
;
A
#
# COMPACT_ATOMS: atom_id res chain seq x y z
N MET A 1 -46.17 33.25 -27.06
CA MET A 1 -46.06 34.40 -26.13
C MET A 1 -45.73 33.83 -24.75
N ARG A 2 -44.47 33.45 -24.49
CA ARG A 2 -43.34 34.20 -23.90
C ARG A 2 -43.41 34.41 -22.36
N VAL A 3 -42.87 33.40 -21.64
CA VAL A 3 -41.92 33.44 -20.50
C VAL A 3 -42.32 34.03 -19.13
N ARG A 4 -42.20 33.21 -18.06
CA ARG A 4 -41.66 33.53 -16.70
C ARG A 4 -41.05 32.24 -16.09
N ILE A 5 -39.75 31.94 -16.27
CA ILE A 5 -38.61 32.18 -15.34
C ILE A 5 -38.89 31.57 -13.95
N ALA A 6 -38.44 30.35 -13.69
CA ALA A 6 -37.12 29.94 -13.19
C ALA A 6 -37.03 29.96 -11.65
N SER A 7 -37.16 28.78 -11.04
CA SER A 7 -36.75 28.53 -9.66
C SER A 7 -35.60 27.53 -9.72
N ILE A 8 -34.38 28.06 -9.78
CA ILE A 8 -33.14 27.31 -9.60
C ILE A 8 -33.00 27.14 -8.08
N SER A 9 -33.48 26.01 -7.56
CA SER A 9 -33.10 25.58 -6.22
C SER A 9 -31.73 24.94 -6.31
N ALA A 10 -30.70 25.78 -6.18
CA ALA A 10 -29.33 25.36 -5.95
C ALA A 10 -29.23 24.75 -4.54
N LEU A 11 -29.42 23.44 -4.45
CA LEU A 11 -29.10 22.70 -3.24
C LEU A 11 -27.61 22.34 -3.29
N LEU A 12 -26.78 23.26 -2.80
CA LEU A 12 -25.39 22.99 -2.42
C LEU A 12 -25.41 21.97 -1.28
N LEU A 13 -25.46 20.67 -1.62
CA LEU A 13 -25.04 19.63 -0.70
C LEU A 13 -23.55 19.82 -0.47
N GLY A 14 -23.21 20.31 0.72
CA GLY A 14 -21.84 20.40 1.19
C GLY A 14 -21.14 19.06 1.07
N CYS A 15 -20.18 18.96 0.16
CA CYS A 15 -19.11 17.98 0.22
C CYS A 15 -18.20 18.33 1.40
N GLY A 16 -18.69 18.08 2.61
CA GLY A 16 -17.85 17.88 3.78
C GLY A 16 -17.29 16.47 3.74
N ALA A 17 -16.51 16.13 2.71
CA ALA A 17 -15.65 14.95 2.76
C ALA A 17 -14.53 15.30 3.74
N GLY A 18 -14.79 15.10 5.03
CA GLY A 18 -13.72 14.98 6.00
C GLY A 18 -12.78 13.92 5.45
N LEU A 19 -11.58 14.34 5.05
CA LEU A 19 -10.47 13.44 4.80
C LEU A 19 -10.14 12.83 6.16
N TYR A 20 -10.86 11.79 6.54
CA TYR A 20 -10.40 10.87 7.57
C TYR A 20 -9.22 10.15 6.95
N ALA A 21 -8.05 10.79 7.00
CA ALA A 21 -6.78 10.14 6.75
C ALA A 21 -6.59 9.17 7.92
N SER A 22 -7.09 7.95 7.75
CA SER A 22 -6.80 6.88 8.70
C SER A 22 -5.29 6.76 8.82
N PRO A 23 -4.73 6.68 10.03
CA PRO A 23 -3.30 6.53 10.21
C PRO A 23 -2.83 5.34 9.36
N ALA A 24 -1.73 5.53 8.62
CA ALA A 24 -1.16 4.45 7.81
C ALA A 24 -0.87 3.25 8.73
N PRO A 25 -1.26 2.02 8.34
CA PRO A 25 -1.05 0.86 9.18
C PRO A 25 0.44 0.65 9.40
N ARG A 26 0.81 0.13 10.56
CA ARG A 26 2.20 -0.25 10.86
C ARG A 26 2.51 -1.63 10.33
N VAL A 27 3.72 -1.79 9.81
CA VAL A 27 4.24 -3.10 9.42
C VAL A 27 4.55 -3.89 10.68
N ARG A 28 3.75 -4.90 11.00
CA ARG A 28 4.01 -5.79 12.14
C ARG A 28 5.14 -6.75 11.84
N GLN A 29 5.12 -7.38 10.66
CA GLN A 29 6.11 -8.37 10.29
C GLN A 29 6.37 -8.37 8.79
N VAL A 30 7.62 -8.65 8.41
CA VAL A 30 8.01 -8.92 7.02
C VAL A 30 8.35 -10.40 6.86
N ARG A 31 7.49 -11.12 6.13
CA ARG A 31 7.69 -12.52 5.75
C ARG A 31 8.21 -12.62 4.32
N VAL A 32 8.98 -13.67 4.10
CA VAL A 32 9.42 -14.09 2.78
C VAL A 32 8.96 -15.52 2.62
N GLU A 33 8.23 -15.78 1.54
CA GLU A 33 7.61 -17.07 1.25
C GLU A 33 7.97 -17.51 -0.18
N GLY A 34 7.91 -18.80 -0.48
CA GLY A 34 8.15 -19.31 -1.85
C GLY A 34 9.60 -19.23 -2.34
N ASN A 35 10.55 -18.77 -1.52
CA ASN A 35 11.95 -18.68 -1.90
C ASN A 35 12.62 -20.08 -1.87
N LEU A 36 13.20 -20.50 -3.00
CA LEU A 36 13.85 -21.82 -3.14
C LEU A 36 15.39 -21.73 -3.14
N ARG A 37 15.94 -20.83 -3.97
CA ARG A 37 17.41 -20.69 -4.15
C ARG A 37 18.00 -19.54 -3.33
N ILE A 38 17.20 -18.51 -3.09
CA ILE A 38 17.66 -17.28 -2.40
C ILE A 38 17.16 -17.32 -0.96
N PRO A 39 18.04 -17.21 0.05
CA PRO A 39 17.63 -17.14 1.44
C PRO A 39 16.78 -15.90 1.74
N ALA A 40 15.82 -16.03 2.66
CA ALA A 40 15.00 -14.90 3.11
C ALA A 40 15.84 -13.74 3.67
N ALA A 41 16.96 -14.03 4.33
CA ALA A 41 17.88 -13.02 4.85
C ALA A 41 18.49 -12.16 3.72
N THR A 42 18.80 -12.76 2.58
CA THR A 42 19.29 -12.03 1.40
C THR A 42 18.23 -11.08 0.87
N ILE A 43 16.98 -11.54 0.72
CA ILE A 43 15.87 -10.69 0.26
C ILE A 43 15.68 -9.52 1.23
N ARG A 44 15.69 -9.78 2.54
CA ARG A 44 15.60 -8.75 3.59
C ARG A 44 16.71 -7.71 3.53
N HIS A 45 17.90 -8.07 3.03
CA HIS A 45 19.01 -7.12 2.89
C HIS A 45 18.79 -6.10 1.76
N TYR A 46 17.97 -6.43 0.77
CA TYR A 46 17.71 -5.57 -0.38
C TYR A 46 16.46 -4.70 -0.24
N ILE A 47 15.54 -5.06 0.66
CA ILE A 47 14.33 -4.27 0.93
C ILE A 47 14.60 -3.20 1.98
N SER A 48 13.89 -2.08 1.86
CA SER A 48 13.90 -0.96 2.80
C SER A 48 12.76 -1.03 3.82
N VAL A 49 11.66 -1.71 3.47
CA VAL A 49 10.55 -1.94 4.42
C VAL A 49 11.02 -2.72 5.64
N SER A 50 10.67 -2.23 6.81
CA SER A 50 11.08 -2.80 8.09
C SER A 50 9.87 -3.02 8.99
N PRO A 51 9.90 -4.06 9.86
CA PRO A 51 8.95 -4.18 10.95
C PRO A 51 8.95 -2.92 11.83
N ASP A 52 7.82 -2.68 12.49
CA ASP A 52 7.53 -1.55 13.37
C ASP A 52 7.52 -0.16 12.70
N ALA A 53 7.84 -0.08 11.40
CA ALA A 53 7.74 1.14 10.62
C ALA A 53 6.31 1.40 10.10
N PRO A 54 5.92 2.67 9.87
CA PRO A 54 4.73 2.99 9.09
C PRO A 54 4.81 2.34 7.71
N PHE A 55 3.70 1.78 7.24
CA PHE A 55 3.67 1.22 5.90
C PHE A 55 3.71 2.32 4.84
N ASP A 56 4.69 2.24 3.96
CA ASP A 56 4.77 3.03 2.74
C ASP A 56 4.63 2.11 1.52
N PRO A 57 3.51 2.19 0.78
CA PRO A 57 3.32 1.39 -0.42
C PRO A 57 4.33 1.72 -1.52
N ALA A 58 4.78 2.97 -1.63
CA ALA A 58 5.75 3.37 -2.64
C ALA A 58 7.13 2.76 -2.37
N ALA A 59 7.52 2.66 -1.08
CA ALA A 59 8.73 1.98 -0.66
C ALA A 59 8.66 0.46 -0.96
N ALA A 60 7.54 -0.18 -0.63
CA ALA A 60 7.34 -1.61 -0.90
C ALA A 60 7.40 -1.92 -2.41
N GLU A 61 6.79 -1.10 -3.26
CA GLU A 61 6.91 -1.25 -4.72
C GLU A 61 8.32 -0.99 -5.24
N ALA A 62 9.03 0.00 -4.69
CA ALA A 62 10.42 0.28 -5.05
C ALA A 62 11.33 -0.90 -4.70
N ASP A 63 11.10 -1.54 -3.56
CA ASP A 63 11.81 -2.75 -3.15
C ASP A 63 11.56 -3.91 -4.11
N VAL A 64 10.31 -4.13 -4.54
CA VAL A 64 9.98 -5.13 -5.56
C VAL A 64 10.72 -4.83 -6.87
N ARG A 65 10.68 -3.59 -7.36
CA ARG A 65 11.42 -3.19 -8.58
C ARG A 65 12.91 -3.42 -8.44
N LYS A 66 13.50 -3.08 -7.29
CA LYS A 66 14.92 -3.31 -7.00
C LYS A 66 15.26 -4.80 -7.03
N LEU A 67 14.46 -5.64 -6.39
CA LEU A 67 14.66 -7.10 -6.39
C LEU A 67 14.59 -7.66 -7.82
N HIS A 68 13.63 -7.22 -8.63
CA HIS A 68 13.55 -7.59 -10.06
C HIS A 68 14.79 -7.17 -10.84
N ALA A 69 15.32 -5.97 -10.61
CA ALA A 69 16.49 -5.44 -11.30
C ALA A 69 17.78 -6.24 -11.01
N LEU A 70 17.85 -6.99 -9.91
CA LEU A 70 18.99 -7.87 -9.62
C LEU A 70 19.07 -9.07 -10.57
N GLY A 71 17.99 -9.41 -11.29
CA GLY A 71 17.95 -10.56 -12.21
C GLY A 71 18.04 -11.93 -11.53
N MET A 72 18.00 -11.98 -10.19
CA MET A 72 18.13 -13.21 -9.40
C MET A 72 16.79 -13.94 -9.20
N PHE A 73 15.68 -13.26 -9.47
CA PHE A 73 14.33 -13.75 -9.22
C PHE A 73 13.55 -13.87 -10.52
N ARG A 74 12.81 -14.97 -10.71
CA ARG A 74 11.90 -15.12 -11.86
C ARG A 74 10.69 -14.20 -11.75
N GLN A 75 10.19 -14.05 -10.52
CA GLN A 75 9.06 -13.22 -10.16
C GLN A 75 9.21 -12.85 -8.69
N VAL A 76 8.88 -11.61 -8.37
CA VAL A 76 8.76 -11.10 -7.01
C VAL A 76 7.51 -10.25 -6.94
N SER A 77 6.69 -10.46 -5.92
CA SER A 77 5.59 -9.57 -5.55
C SER A 77 5.55 -9.36 -4.05
N VAL A 78 4.90 -8.27 -3.64
CA VAL A 78 4.60 -7.97 -2.25
C VAL A 78 3.10 -8.07 -2.05
N LEU A 79 2.68 -8.76 -0.99
CA LEU A 79 1.29 -8.85 -0.56
C LEU A 79 1.16 -8.26 0.83
N THR A 80 0.09 -7.50 1.04
CA THR A 80 -0.30 -7.01 2.35
C THR A 80 -1.33 -7.96 2.94
N GLN A 81 -1.10 -8.42 4.18
CA GLN A 81 -2.08 -9.20 4.94
C GLN A 81 -2.48 -8.44 6.19
N ASP A 82 -3.78 -8.38 6.47
CA ASP A 82 -4.30 -7.75 7.68
C ASP A 82 -3.85 -8.53 8.91
N ALA A 83 -3.17 -7.83 9.83
CA ALA A 83 -2.63 -8.39 11.06
C ALA A 83 -3.29 -7.79 12.32
N GLY A 84 -4.23 -6.86 12.15
CA GLY A 84 -4.96 -6.19 13.22
C GLY A 84 -5.51 -4.83 12.77
N PRO A 85 -6.19 -4.09 13.67
CA PRO A 85 -6.87 -2.83 13.33
C PRO A 85 -5.95 -1.72 12.79
N GLU A 86 -4.65 -1.75 13.11
CA GLU A 86 -3.66 -0.80 12.61
C GLU A 86 -2.34 -1.49 12.21
N ALA A 87 -2.39 -2.79 11.97
CA ALA A 87 -1.21 -3.62 11.75
C ALA A 87 -1.37 -4.46 10.49
N ILE A 88 -0.31 -4.49 9.69
CA ILE A 88 -0.24 -5.33 8.50
C ILE A 88 1.03 -6.18 8.50
N ASP A 89 0.95 -7.35 7.88
CA ASP A 89 2.14 -8.11 7.50
C ASP A 89 2.43 -7.90 6.01
N LEU A 90 3.71 -7.73 5.70
CA LEU A 90 4.19 -7.73 4.32
C LEU A 90 4.76 -9.11 3.99
N VAL A 91 4.28 -9.69 2.90
CA VAL A 91 4.73 -11.00 2.41
C VAL A 91 5.36 -10.83 1.04
N PHE A 92 6.67 -11.04 0.96
CA PHE A 92 7.41 -11.10 -0.30
C PHE A 92 7.43 -12.55 -0.82
N ARG A 93 7.05 -12.76 -2.08
CA ARG A 93 6.99 -14.09 -2.70
C ARG A 93 7.24 -14.09 -4.20
#